data_AF-A0A534ES92-F1
#
_entry.id   AF-A0A534ES92-F1
#
_cell.length_a   1.000
_cell.length_b   1.000
_cell.length_c   1.000
_cell.angle_alpha   90.00
_cell.angle_beta   90.00
_cell.angle_gamma   90.00
#
_symmetry.space_group_name_H-M   'P 1'
#
loop_
_entity.id
_entity.type
_entity.pdbx_description
1 polymer ?
#
loop_
_entity_poly.entity_id
_entity_poly.type
_entity_poly.pdbx_seq_one_letter_code
_entity_poly.pdbx_strand_id
1 'polypeptide(L)'
;MLRIRQFLLATVIAMVAVACGSGGSGISQSSGATPLIATGTITGFGSVYVNGIHFQTTSATIRKNGQTVDQSQLAVGEVARIKGSKNDADDTGVADEMDVDEAVNGPIDKIDTTAGTVTVLAQIVKINAGTSFSKDIQPADITGLKTGDVIHVSG
;
A
#
# COMPACT_ATOMS: atom_id res chain seq x y z
N MET A 1 -19.23 -2.74 -7.19
CA MET A 1 -20.24 -1.84 -7.80
C MET A 1 -19.64 -1.28 -9.08
N LEU A 2 -20.07 -1.76 -10.24
CA LEU A 2 -19.44 -1.53 -11.55
C LEU A 2 -20.08 -0.32 -12.24
N ARG A 3 -19.28 0.68 -12.64
CA ARG A 3 -19.74 1.78 -13.50
C ARG A 3 -18.88 1.84 -14.75
N ILE A 4 -19.48 1.42 -15.86
CA ILE A 4 -18.97 1.49 -17.23
C ILE A 4 -19.98 2.28 -18.06
N ARG A 5 -19.46 2.97 -19.10
CA ARG A 5 -20.13 3.82 -20.12
C ARG A 5 -20.03 5.30 -19.76
N GLN A 6 -19.54 6.20 -20.61
CA GLN A 6 -19.89 6.35 -22.02
C GLN A 6 -18.71 6.92 -22.85
N PHE A 7 -18.43 6.29 -24.00
CA PHE A 7 -17.77 6.90 -25.15
C PHE A 7 -18.83 7.67 -25.93
N LEU A 8 -18.66 8.97 -26.17
CA LEU A 8 -19.37 9.67 -27.24
C LEU A 8 -18.70 11.02 -27.59
N LEU A 9 -18.22 11.07 -28.83
CA LEU A 9 -18.17 12.18 -29.79
C LEU A 9 -17.50 13.52 -29.44
N ALA A 10 -16.36 13.72 -30.11
CA ALA A 10 -16.08 14.80 -31.07
C ALA A 10 -16.57 16.22 -30.76
N THR A 11 -15.63 17.13 -30.52
CA THR A 11 -15.75 18.53 -30.96
C THR A 11 -14.35 19.09 -31.25
N VAL A 12 -14.07 19.31 -32.54
CA VAL A 12 -12.90 20.05 -33.04
C VAL A 12 -13.32 21.51 -33.16
N ILE A 13 -12.70 22.40 -32.38
CA ILE A 13 -12.72 23.85 -32.63
C ILE A 13 -11.28 24.35 -32.45
N ALA A 14 -10.69 24.75 -33.58
CA ALA A 14 -9.44 25.51 -33.63
C ALA A 14 -9.76 26.99 -33.50
N MET A 15 -9.17 27.67 -32.52
CA MET A 15 -9.06 29.13 -32.48
C MET A 15 -7.61 29.50 -32.17
N VAL A 16 -7.00 30.21 -33.11
CA VAL A 16 -5.69 30.81 -32.98
C VAL A 16 -5.84 32.13 -32.23
N ALA A 17 -5.13 32.29 -31.12
CA ALA A 17 -4.88 33.59 -30.50
C ALA A 17 -3.38 33.73 -30.27
N VAL A 18 -2.80 34.77 -30.88
CA VAL A 18 -1.41 35.17 -30.75
C VAL A 18 -1.38 36.42 -29.87
N ALA A 19 -0.73 36.35 -28.71
CA ALA A 19 -0.24 37.50 -27.93
C ALA A 19 0.61 36.92 -26.77
N CYS A 20 1.93 36.92 -26.88
CA CYS A 20 2.85 38.00 -26.50
C CYS A 20 2.91 38.27 -24.99
N GLY A 21 3.99 37.76 -24.38
CA GLY A 21 4.74 38.46 -23.34
C GLY A 21 4.15 38.49 -21.94
N SER A 22 4.80 37.79 -21.01
CA SER A 22 5.49 38.42 -19.86
C SER A 22 5.79 37.38 -18.79
N GLY A 23 6.90 37.61 -18.07
CA GLY A 23 7.10 37.06 -16.74
C GLY A 23 7.91 35.78 -16.70
N GLY A 24 9.23 35.92 -16.80
CA GLY A 24 10.12 34.97 -16.16
C GLY A 24 9.71 34.81 -14.69
N SER A 25 9.40 33.58 -14.30
CA SER A 25 9.43 33.13 -12.92
C SER A 25 10.33 31.91 -12.93
N GLY A 26 11.45 32.07 -12.24
CA GLY A 26 12.57 31.15 -12.28
C GLY A 26 12.11 29.71 -12.18
N ILE A 27 12.69 28.87 -13.03
CA ILE A 27 12.83 27.46 -12.73
C ILE A 27 13.67 27.43 -11.46
N SER A 28 13.00 27.44 -10.31
CA SER A 28 13.60 27.04 -9.04
C SER A 28 13.81 25.54 -9.16
N GLN A 29 14.87 25.18 -9.88
CA GLN A 29 15.50 23.89 -9.76
C GLN A 29 16.05 23.84 -8.33
N SER A 30 15.29 23.21 -7.44
CA SER A 30 15.64 23.04 -6.04
C SER A 30 15.03 21.74 -5.52
N SER A 31 15.88 20.71 -5.56
CA SER A 31 15.80 19.45 -4.81
C SER A 31 14.77 18.44 -5.31
N GLY A 32 15.27 17.40 -5.97
CA GLY A 32 14.49 16.33 -6.60
C GLY A 32 13.69 15.54 -5.57
N ALA A 33 12.47 15.98 -5.29
CA ALA A 33 11.47 15.24 -4.54
C ALA A 33 10.19 15.18 -5.39
N THR A 34 9.90 14.04 -5.99
CA THR A 34 8.71 13.81 -6.82
C THR A 34 7.59 13.19 -5.98
N PRO A 35 6.34 13.71 -6.04
CA PRO A 35 5.21 13.10 -5.34
C PRO A 35 4.98 11.66 -5.80
N LEU A 36 4.75 10.75 -4.86
CA LEU A 36 4.64 9.33 -5.12
C LEU A 36 3.56 8.69 -4.24
N ILE A 37 2.82 7.76 -4.82
CA ILE A 37 2.00 6.77 -4.10
C ILE A 37 2.59 5.39 -4.42
N ALA A 38 2.87 4.62 -3.39
CA ALA A 38 3.47 3.29 -3.51
C ALA A 38 2.76 2.31 -2.57
N THR A 39 2.63 1.05 -3.00
CA THR A 39 2.08 -0.04 -2.16
C THR A 39 3.10 -1.14 -2.04
N GLY A 40 3.33 -1.64 -0.82
CA GLY A 40 4.24 -2.75 -0.59
C GLY A 40 4.28 -3.24 0.85
N THR A 41 5.05 -4.30 1.07
CA THR A 41 5.15 -4.99 2.35
C THR A 41 6.08 -4.27 3.31
N ILE A 42 5.67 -4.10 4.57
CA ILE A 42 6.50 -3.59 5.64
C ILE A 42 7.58 -4.63 5.96
N THR A 43 8.84 -4.33 5.68
CA THR A 43 9.98 -5.21 6.00
C THR A 43 10.69 -4.81 7.30
N GLY A 44 10.41 -3.64 7.86
CA GLY A 44 11.02 -3.13 9.10
C GLY A 44 10.47 -1.77 9.54
N PHE A 45 10.86 -1.33 10.74
CA PHE A 45 10.50 -0.05 11.33
C PHE A 45 11.69 0.91 11.42
N GLY A 46 11.43 2.21 11.56
CA GLY A 46 12.42 3.28 11.35
C GLY A 46 12.58 3.66 9.88
N SER A 47 12.24 2.74 8.97
CA SER A 47 12.10 2.97 7.54
C SER A 47 11.40 1.79 6.86
N VAL A 48 10.56 2.05 5.87
CA VAL A 48 9.77 1.02 5.20
C VAL A 48 10.24 0.89 3.76
N TYR A 49 10.49 -0.33 3.31
CA TYR A 49 10.81 -0.60 1.91
C TYR A 49 9.55 -0.94 1.14
N VAL A 50 9.24 -0.14 0.12
CA VAL A 50 8.15 -0.44 -0.80
C VAL A 50 8.72 -0.51 -2.21
N ASN A 51 8.61 -1.68 -2.84
CA ASN A 51 9.15 -1.94 -4.17
C ASN A 51 10.63 -1.53 -4.34
N GLY A 52 11.44 -1.68 -3.28
CA GLY A 52 12.87 -1.34 -3.27
C GLY A 52 13.21 0.10 -2.89
N ILE A 53 12.21 0.98 -2.75
CA ILE A 53 12.40 2.38 -2.33
C ILE A 53 12.36 2.46 -0.80
N HIS A 54 13.33 3.15 -0.21
CA HIS A 54 13.46 3.33 1.24
C HIS A 54 12.69 4.56 1.70
N PHE A 55 11.55 4.37 2.36
CA PHE A 55 10.75 5.48 2.89
C PHE A 55 11.03 5.72 4.37
N GLN A 56 11.46 6.94 4.69
CA GLN A 56 11.48 7.45 6.06
C GLN A 56 10.05 7.70 6.52
N THR A 57 9.66 7.08 7.62
CA THR A 57 8.28 7.13 8.17
C THR A 57 8.18 7.92 9.48
N THR A 58 9.28 8.56 9.91
CA THR A 58 9.40 9.19 11.23
C THR A 58 8.39 10.32 11.49
N SER A 59 7.92 10.99 10.43
CA SER A 59 6.90 12.04 10.49
C SER A 59 5.59 11.66 9.79
N ALA A 60 5.44 10.41 9.35
CA ALA A 60 4.28 9.98 8.59
C ALA A 60 3.05 9.90 9.51
N THR A 61 1.89 10.33 9.01
CA THR A 61 0.61 9.97 9.64
C THR A 61 0.30 8.53 9.31
N ILE A 62 0.33 7.66 10.32
CA ILE A 62 0.05 6.23 10.17
C ILE A 62 -1.42 5.97 10.48
N ARG A 63 -2.11 5.29 9.56
CA ARG A 63 -3.48 4.82 9.76
C ARG A 63 -3.54 3.31 9.59
N LYS A 64 -4.31 2.65 10.44
CA LYS A 64 -4.69 1.25 10.31
C LYS A 64 -6.20 1.12 10.33
N ASN A 65 -6.78 0.51 9.31
CA ASN A 65 -8.23 0.41 9.12
C ASN A 65 -8.94 1.78 9.25
N GLY A 66 -8.34 2.82 8.67
CA GLY A 66 -8.85 4.20 8.71
C GLY A 66 -8.69 4.95 10.04
N GLN A 67 -8.11 4.35 11.09
CA GLN A 67 -7.84 5.00 12.37
C GLN A 67 -6.37 5.40 12.48
N THR A 68 -6.07 6.58 12.99
CA THR A 68 -4.69 6.98 13.28
C THR A 68 -4.13 6.12 14.41
N VAL A 69 -2.98 5.48 14.17
CA VAL A 69 -2.32 4.59 15.14
C VAL A 69 -0.83 4.89 15.24
N ASP A 70 -0.20 4.44 16.32
CA ASP A 70 1.25 4.47 16.44
C ASP A 70 1.90 3.37 15.58
N GLN A 71 3.16 3.59 15.17
CA GLN A 71 3.96 2.60 14.42
C GLN A 71 4.06 1.24 15.15
N SER A 72 3.91 1.21 16.48
CA SER A 72 3.90 0.00 17.29
C SER A 72 2.68 -0.91 17.05
N GLN A 73 1.63 -0.40 16.41
CA GLN A 73 0.41 -1.15 16.05
C GLN A 73 0.49 -1.81 14.67
N LEU A 74 1.58 -1.57 13.95
CA LEU A 74 1.88 -2.23 12.68
C LEU A 74 2.74 -3.47 12.92
N ALA A 75 2.76 -4.37 11.94
CA ALA A 75 3.62 -5.54 11.93
C ALA A 75 4.43 -5.65 10.63
N VAL A 76 5.64 -6.19 10.75
CA VAL A 76 6.42 -6.62 9.59
C VAL A 76 5.64 -7.73 8.88
N GLY A 77 5.51 -7.62 7.55
CA GLY A 77 4.68 -8.50 6.71
C GLY A 77 3.34 -7.89 6.30
N GLU A 78 2.88 -6.82 6.96
CA GLU A 78 1.67 -6.10 6.53
C GLU A 78 1.90 -5.34 5.22
N VAL A 79 0.85 -5.20 4.41
CA VAL A 79 0.88 -4.41 3.19
C VAL A 79 0.42 -2.99 3.49
N ALA A 80 1.27 -2.01 3.17
CA ALA A 80 1.01 -0.60 3.38
C ALA A 80 0.96 0.16 2.06
N ARG A 81 0.05 1.13 2.01
CA ARG A 81 -0.01 2.17 0.98
C ARG A 81 0.64 3.43 1.54
N ILE A 82 1.74 3.84 0.93
CA ILE A 82 2.51 5.04 1.28
C ILE A 82 2.18 6.14 0.29
N LYS A 83 1.96 7.34 0.83
CA LYS A 83 1.90 8.58 0.07
C LYS A 83 2.97 9.51 0.60
N GLY A 84 3.77 10.07 -0.30
CA GLY A 84 4.89 10.89 0.09
C GLY A 84 5.61 11.48 -1.11
N SER A 85 6.90 11.70 -0.94
CA SER A 85 7.80 12.13 -2.01
C SER A 85 9.01 11.20 -2.11
N LYS A 86 9.55 11.04 -3.32
CA LYS A 86 10.75 10.27 -3.59
C LYS A 86 11.86 11.18 -4.11
N ASN A 87 13.09 10.97 -3.66
CA ASN A 87 14.27 11.49 -4.30
C ASN A 87 14.81 10.51 -5.35
N ASP A 88 14.77 10.94 -6.61
CA ASP A 88 15.20 10.12 -7.75
C ASP A 88 16.72 9.96 -7.84
N ALA A 89 17.50 10.74 -7.07
CA ALA A 89 18.96 10.65 -7.08
C ALA A 89 19.53 9.51 -6.21
N ASP A 90 18.79 9.05 -5.20
CA ASP A 90 19.28 8.10 -4.19
C ASP A 90 18.28 7.00 -3.80
N ASP A 91 17.14 6.90 -4.50
CA ASP A 91 16.05 5.95 -4.22
C ASP A 91 15.52 6.00 -2.77
N THR A 92 15.66 7.16 -2.12
CA THR A 92 15.05 7.43 -0.81
C THR A 92 13.73 8.17 -0.99
N GLY A 93 12.85 8.07 0.00
CA GLY A 93 11.61 8.82 0.04
C GLY A 93 11.24 9.24 1.46
N VAL A 94 10.40 10.26 1.55
CA VAL A 94 9.78 10.70 2.79
C VAL A 94 8.29 10.37 2.70
N ALA A 95 7.79 9.60 3.65
CA ALA A 95 6.37 9.28 3.75
C ALA A 95 5.64 10.39 4.52
N ASP A 96 4.58 10.92 3.93
CA ASP A 96 3.66 11.86 4.57
C ASP A 96 2.49 11.12 5.23
N GLU A 97 1.98 10.10 4.54
CA GLU A 97 0.88 9.23 5.00
C GLU A 97 1.21 7.77 4.73
N MET A 98 0.83 6.91 5.67
CA MET A 98 0.92 5.46 5.54
C MET A 98 -0.41 4.85 5.98
N ASP A 99 -1.10 4.17 5.06
CA ASP A 99 -2.33 3.45 5.35
C ASP A 99 -2.09 1.94 5.27
N VAL A 100 -2.53 1.21 6.29
CA VAL A 100 -2.60 -0.24 6.32
C VAL A 100 -4.05 -0.65 6.47
N ASP A 101 -4.56 -1.43 5.54
CA ASP A 101 -5.94 -1.90 5.53
C ASP A 101 -5.97 -3.42 5.62
N GLU A 102 -6.69 -3.95 6.60
CA GLU A 102 -6.94 -5.39 6.75
C GLU A 102 -8.15 -5.77 5.90
N ALA A 103 -7.95 -6.66 4.94
CA ALA A 103 -9.02 -7.22 4.13
C ALA A 103 -9.87 -8.22 4.93
N VAL A 104 -9.23 -8.96 5.84
CA VAL A 104 -9.87 -9.97 6.69
C VAL A 104 -9.35 -9.85 8.11
N ASN A 105 -10.26 -9.89 9.08
CA ASN A 105 -9.95 -9.93 10.50
C ASN A 105 -10.98 -10.84 11.19
N GLY A 106 -10.52 -11.95 11.77
CA GLY A 106 -11.40 -12.87 12.49
C GLY A 106 -10.84 -14.28 12.68
N PRO A 107 -11.60 -15.15 13.37
CA PRO A 107 -11.20 -16.53 13.60
C PRO A 107 -11.26 -17.36 12.32
N ILE A 108 -10.30 -18.26 12.15
CA ILE A 108 -10.34 -19.24 11.07
C ILE A 108 -11.49 -20.23 11.30
N ASP A 109 -12.41 -20.31 10.34
CA ASP A 109 -13.53 -21.26 10.33
C ASP A 109 -13.10 -22.60 9.74
N LYS A 110 -12.31 -22.57 8.66
CA LYS A 110 -11.89 -23.76 7.91
C LYS A 110 -10.50 -23.57 7.30
N ILE A 111 -9.71 -24.64 7.30
CA ILE A 111 -8.43 -24.72 6.59
C ILE A 111 -8.55 -25.82 5.53
N ASP A 112 -8.16 -25.50 4.30
CA ASP A 112 -8.01 -26.45 3.20
C ASP A 112 -6.57 -26.37 2.68
N THR A 113 -5.72 -27.27 3.18
CA THR A 113 -4.30 -27.35 2.82
C THR A 113 -4.08 -27.86 1.40
N THR A 114 -5.04 -28.57 0.81
CA THR A 114 -4.95 -29.06 -0.58
C THR A 114 -5.22 -27.94 -1.57
N ALA A 115 -6.22 -27.10 -1.29
CA ALA A 115 -6.53 -25.93 -2.08
C ALA A 115 -5.63 -24.72 -1.77
N GLY A 116 -4.91 -24.75 -0.64
CA GLY A 116 -4.10 -23.62 -0.15
C GLY A 116 -4.98 -22.44 0.29
N THR A 117 -6.09 -22.71 0.98
CA THR A 117 -7.05 -21.68 1.39
C THR A 117 -7.44 -21.78 2.85
N VAL A 118 -7.75 -20.63 3.44
CA VAL A 118 -8.40 -20.53 4.76
C VAL A 118 -9.71 -19.77 4.61
N THR A 119 -10.72 -20.16 5.37
CA THR A 119 -12.00 -19.46 5.44
C THR A 119 -12.10 -18.71 6.76
N VAL A 120 -12.45 -17.43 6.72
CA VAL A 120 -12.62 -16.55 7.88
C VAL A 120 -13.89 -15.74 7.67
N LEU A 121 -14.88 -15.88 8.56
CA LEU A 121 -16.16 -15.16 8.48
C LEU A 121 -16.82 -15.29 7.09
N ALA A 122 -16.84 -16.51 6.55
CA ALA A 122 -17.32 -16.86 5.20
C ALA A 122 -16.53 -16.25 4.02
N GLN A 123 -15.39 -15.60 4.27
CA GLN A 123 -14.47 -15.15 3.22
C GLN A 123 -13.37 -16.18 2.99
N ILE A 124 -13.07 -16.49 1.73
CA ILE A 124 -12.01 -17.43 1.36
C ILE A 124 -10.74 -16.64 1.04
N VAL A 125 -9.70 -16.86 1.84
CA VAL A 125 -8.36 -16.29 1.65
C VAL A 125 -7.46 -17.35 1.01
N LYS A 126 -6.79 -16.99 -0.08
CA LYS A 126 -5.81 -17.85 -0.74
C LYS A 126 -4.41 -17.57 -0.21
N ILE A 127 -3.73 -18.62 0.23
CA ILE A 127 -2.35 -18.59 0.68
C ILE A 127 -1.46 -19.13 -0.44
N ASN A 128 -0.35 -18.45 -0.72
CA ASN A 128 0.63 -18.88 -1.72
C ASN A 128 2.05 -18.55 -1.27
N ALA A 129 3.05 -18.86 -2.11
CA ALA A 129 4.46 -18.67 -1.77
C ALA A 129 4.88 -17.20 -1.51
N GLY A 130 4.06 -16.23 -1.93
CA GLY A 130 4.25 -14.81 -1.64
C GLY A 130 3.57 -14.33 -0.35
N THR A 131 2.83 -15.20 0.34
CA THR A 131 2.20 -14.85 1.63
C THR A 131 3.27 -14.81 2.71
N SER A 132 3.36 -13.67 3.40
CA SER A 132 4.21 -13.52 4.58
C SER A 132 3.42 -13.92 5.83
N PHE A 133 4.08 -14.59 6.77
CA PHE A 133 3.49 -15.02 8.03
C PHE A 133 4.17 -14.33 9.21
N SER A 134 3.36 -14.01 10.22
CA SER A 134 3.86 -13.51 11.49
C SER A 134 4.76 -14.55 12.15
N LYS A 135 5.77 -14.09 12.91
CA LYS A 135 6.82 -14.94 13.52
C LYS A 135 6.28 -16.02 14.48
N ASP A 136 5.08 -15.84 15.00
CA ASP A 136 4.37 -16.72 15.92
C ASP A 136 3.68 -17.90 15.22
N ILE A 137 3.53 -17.85 13.90
CA ILE A 137 3.00 -18.96 13.10
C ILE A 137 4.15 -19.89 12.73
N GLN A 138 4.12 -21.11 13.25
CA GLN A 138 5.17 -22.11 13.04
C GLN A 138 4.59 -23.49 12.70
N PRO A 139 4.94 -24.10 11.54
CA PRO A 139 5.78 -23.52 10.47
C PRO A 139 5.13 -22.29 9.83
N ALA A 140 5.94 -21.41 9.22
CA ALA A 140 5.50 -20.17 8.57
C ALA A 140 4.80 -20.45 7.22
N ASP A 141 3.77 -21.29 7.26
CA ASP A 141 2.92 -21.67 6.13
C ASP A 141 1.50 -22.05 6.64
N ILE A 142 0.64 -22.48 5.73
CA ILE A 142 -0.75 -22.86 6.06
C ILE A 142 -0.87 -24.00 7.09
N THR A 143 0.17 -24.82 7.26
CA THR A 143 0.18 -25.94 8.22
C THR A 143 0.49 -25.50 9.64
N GLY A 144 1.02 -24.28 9.83
CA GLY A 144 1.17 -23.64 11.14
C GLY A 144 -0.12 -23.02 11.68
N LEU A 145 -1.17 -22.92 10.86
CA LEU A 145 -2.46 -22.34 11.24
C LEU A 145 -3.43 -23.38 11.82
N LYS A 146 -4.35 -22.93 12.67
CA LYS A 146 -5.39 -23.75 13.29
C LYS A 146 -6.76 -23.09 13.20
N THR A 147 -7.80 -23.90 13.09
CA THR A 147 -9.18 -23.41 13.24
C THR A 147 -9.34 -22.75 14.60
N GLY A 148 -9.99 -21.59 14.63
CA GLY A 148 -10.16 -20.75 15.82
C GLY A 148 -9.05 -19.71 16.03
N ASP A 149 -7.90 -19.82 15.34
CA ASP A 149 -6.88 -18.77 15.39
C ASP A 149 -7.46 -17.48 14.82
N VAL A 150 -7.29 -16.37 15.54
CA VAL A 150 -7.68 -15.05 15.04
C VAL A 150 -6.57 -14.54 14.14
N ILE A 151 -6.88 -14.37 12.86
CA ILE A 151 -5.91 -13.88 11.87
C ILE A 151 -6.34 -12.54 11.28
N HIS A 152 -5.32 -11.79 10.89
CA HIS A 152 -5.43 -10.51 10.22
C HIS A 152 -4.73 -10.66 8.86
N VAL A 153 -5.41 -10.34 7.77
CA VAL A 153 -4.89 -10.48 6.41
C VAL A 153 -4.95 -9.14 5.71
N SER A 154 -3.80 -8.65 5.27
CA SER A 154 -3.66 -7.49 4.37
C SER A 154 -3.20 -7.95 3.00
N GLY A 155 -3.66 -7.31 1.93
CA GLY A 155 -3.30 -7.66 0.55
C GLY A 155 -3.81 -6.67 -0.47
#